data_AF-A0A2V6AIM3-F1
#
_entry.id   AF-A0A2V6AIM3-F1
#
_cell.length_a   1.000
_cell.length_b   1.000
_cell.length_c   1.000
_cell.angle_alpha   90.00
_cell.angle_beta   90.00
_cell.angle_gamma   90.00
#
_symmetry.space_group_name_H-M   'P 1'
#
loop_
_entity.id
_entity.type
_entity.pdbx_description
1 polymer ?
#
loop_
_entity_poly.entity_id
_entity_poly.type
_entity_poly.pdbx_seq_one_letter_code
_entity_poly.pdbx_strand_id
1 'polypeptide(L)'
;MFPFAQKSILPIVASFILLGLGRANADVADVVPQLGDLERWTTFSLGSGNRPSLAVGHLFIDGDLGFAGAGNFLIGGHSNVAGDVYVPSNGTVLAIDHAVFTGSIFDNQDALLDNYVNEALAASDYAFSLTPNRSNTSVKIGGHHNITITGAPGETVVLSLKNFILKGNSSFTLEGTATTTFIINVSNKFSLKGNSHIDLAGLQWNQVLFNVVGAGHRVLLGGNSTFEGMLMANNRTIRVKGDATVSGEIIANRLKLKGSGHVLHPSIVSQ
;
A
#
# COMPACT_ATOMS: atom_id res chain seq x y z
N MET A 1 84.65 -1.89 22.22
CA MET A 1 83.41 -1.26 22.72
C MET A 1 82.56 -0.93 21.50
N PHE A 2 81.66 -1.84 21.12
CA PHE A 2 80.75 -1.69 19.97
C PHE A 2 79.38 -2.23 20.41
N PRO A 3 78.27 -1.49 20.21
CA PRO A 3 76.98 -1.88 20.76
C PRO A 3 76.23 -2.82 19.82
N PHE A 4 75.62 -3.86 20.39
CA PHE A 4 74.54 -4.62 19.75
C PHE A 4 73.25 -3.79 19.84
N ALA A 5 72.68 -3.40 18.70
CA ALA A 5 71.37 -2.78 18.62
C ALA A 5 70.30 -3.84 18.32
N GLN A 6 69.35 -3.95 19.24
CA GLN A 6 68.23 -4.89 19.28
C GLN A 6 67.16 -4.51 18.24
N LYS A 7 66.81 -5.46 17.36
CA LYS A 7 65.69 -5.31 16.41
C LYS A 7 64.36 -5.31 17.16
N SER A 8 63.61 -4.21 17.07
CA SER A 8 62.21 -4.13 17.48
C SER A 8 61.33 -4.27 16.24
N ILE A 9 60.49 -5.31 16.22
CA ILE A 9 59.43 -5.49 15.22
C ILE A 9 58.13 -5.11 15.93
N LEU A 10 57.58 -3.94 15.58
CA LEU A 10 56.24 -3.53 15.98
C LEU A 10 55.22 -4.23 15.05
N PRO A 11 54.24 -4.98 15.58
CA PRO A 11 53.08 -5.37 14.79
C PRO A 11 52.16 -4.17 14.62
N ILE A 12 51.99 -3.70 13.38
CA ILE A 12 50.93 -2.77 13.01
C ILE A 12 49.63 -3.57 13.04
N VAL A 13 48.84 -3.40 14.11
CA VAL A 13 47.45 -3.86 14.16
C VAL A 13 46.64 -2.91 13.30
N ALA A 14 46.42 -3.27 12.04
CA ALA A 14 45.44 -2.61 11.20
C ALA A 14 44.04 -3.01 11.69
N SER A 15 43.43 -2.17 12.52
CA SER A 15 41.99 -2.26 12.80
C SER A 15 41.23 -1.93 11.51
N PHE A 16 40.82 -2.97 10.79
CA PHE A 16 39.77 -2.87 9.79
C PHE A 16 38.44 -2.65 10.53
N ILE A 17 38.03 -1.39 10.67
CA ILE A 17 36.64 -1.07 10.98
C ILE A 17 35.86 -1.36 9.69
N LEU A 18 35.23 -2.52 9.64
CA LEU A 18 34.25 -2.86 8.64
C LEU A 18 33.02 -1.97 8.90
N LEU A 19 32.98 -0.79 8.29
CA LEU A 19 31.74 -0.01 8.19
C LEU A 19 30.79 -0.83 7.33
N GLY A 20 29.90 -1.59 7.97
CA GLY A 20 28.75 -2.17 7.30
C GLY A 20 27.99 -1.02 6.65
N LEU A 21 28.07 -0.92 5.33
CA LEU A 21 27.20 -0.07 4.53
C LEU A 21 25.80 -0.69 4.60
N GLY A 22 25.11 -0.49 5.73
CA GLY A 22 23.68 -0.70 5.79
C GLY A 22 23.06 0.26 4.78
N ARG A 23 22.55 -0.27 3.67
CA ARG A 23 21.77 0.52 2.73
C ARG A 23 20.48 0.90 3.43
N ALA A 24 20.29 2.19 3.70
CA ALA A 24 19.02 2.70 4.17
C ALA A 24 17.99 2.52 3.05
N ASN A 25 16.88 1.87 3.35
CA ASN A 25 15.68 1.90 2.51
C ASN A 25 14.72 2.87 3.19
N ALA A 26 14.09 3.76 2.41
CA ALA A 26 13.04 4.62 2.93
C ALA A 26 11.73 3.85 2.97
N ASP A 27 10.92 4.16 3.97
CA ASP A 27 9.56 3.67 4.11
C ASP A 27 8.58 4.86 4.11
N VAL A 28 7.32 4.66 3.67
CA VAL A 28 6.29 5.67 3.95
C VAL A 28 6.10 5.79 5.46
N ALA A 29 6.25 4.73 6.25
CA ALA A 29 6.18 4.80 7.71
C ALA A 29 7.21 5.77 8.33
N ASP A 30 8.37 5.96 7.70
CA ASP A 30 9.36 6.96 8.14
C ASP A 30 8.86 8.39 7.95
N VAL A 31 8.05 8.62 6.92
CA VAL A 31 7.50 9.94 6.55
C VAL A 31 6.15 10.18 7.20
N VAL A 32 5.34 9.13 7.39
CA VAL A 32 4.01 9.13 7.98
C VAL A 32 4.02 8.16 9.16
N PRO A 33 4.58 8.55 10.33
CA PRO A 33 4.74 7.65 11.47
C PRO A 33 3.41 7.12 12.02
N GLN A 34 2.30 7.78 11.72
CA GLN A 34 0.96 7.35 12.09
C GLN A 34 0.50 6.10 11.34
N LEU A 35 1.22 5.66 10.30
CA LEU A 35 0.95 4.37 9.67
C LEU A 35 1.11 3.22 10.68
N GLY A 36 2.00 3.36 11.66
CA GLY A 36 2.21 2.33 12.68
C GLY A 36 2.45 0.96 12.05
N ASP A 37 1.61 0.00 12.41
CA ASP A 37 1.72 -1.38 11.93
C ASP A 37 0.71 -1.70 10.80
N LEU A 38 0.14 -0.67 10.14
CA LEU A 38 -0.84 -0.88 9.07
C LEU A 38 -0.32 -1.74 7.92
N GLU A 39 0.97 -1.69 7.65
CA GLU A 39 1.64 -2.45 6.57
C GLU A 39 1.57 -3.97 6.73
N ARG A 40 0.91 -4.48 7.77
CA ARG A 40 0.53 -5.89 7.89
C ARG A 40 -0.53 -6.31 6.87
N TRP A 41 -1.41 -5.40 6.47
CA TRP A 41 -2.63 -5.78 5.76
C TRP A 41 -2.39 -5.88 4.25
N THR A 42 -2.96 -6.91 3.64
CA THR A 42 -3.20 -6.88 2.18
C THR A 42 -4.44 -6.04 1.89
N THR A 43 -5.47 -6.26 2.70
CA THR A 43 -6.72 -5.49 2.62
C THR A 43 -7.27 -5.20 4.01
N PHE A 44 -7.61 -3.95 4.27
CA PHE A 44 -8.23 -3.51 5.51
C PHE A 44 -9.49 -2.68 5.25
N SER A 45 -10.58 -3.02 5.94
CA SER A 45 -11.85 -2.31 5.85
C SER A 45 -12.20 -1.66 7.19
N LEU A 46 -12.25 -0.32 7.27
CA LEU A 46 -12.60 0.39 8.50
C LEU A 46 -14.05 0.12 8.95
N GLY A 47 -14.93 -0.28 8.02
CA GLY A 47 -16.26 -0.81 8.35
C GLY A 47 -17.24 0.21 8.93
N SER A 48 -17.10 1.51 8.60
CA SER A 48 -18.12 2.48 9.06
C SER A 48 -19.45 2.27 8.30
N GLY A 49 -20.49 1.94 9.06
CA GLY A 49 -21.87 1.77 8.60
C GLY A 49 -22.32 0.32 8.33
N ASN A 50 -23.62 0.15 8.05
CA ASN A 50 -24.30 -1.17 8.10
C ASN A 50 -24.16 -2.01 6.83
N ARG A 51 -23.23 -1.70 5.93
CA ARG A 51 -23.11 -2.38 4.63
C ARG A 51 -21.84 -3.21 4.56
N PRO A 52 -21.94 -4.52 4.28
CA PRO A 52 -20.78 -5.40 4.28
C PRO A 52 -19.76 -5.01 3.20
N SER A 53 -18.50 -5.27 3.52
CA SER A 53 -17.43 -5.44 2.52
C SER A 53 -17.64 -6.79 1.81
N LEU A 54 -17.19 -6.89 0.55
CA LEU A 54 -17.38 -8.13 -0.21
C LEU A 54 -16.26 -8.41 -1.21
N ALA A 55 -16.03 -9.70 -1.44
CA ALA A 55 -15.18 -10.27 -2.48
C ALA A 55 -15.95 -11.37 -3.24
N VAL A 56 -16.30 -11.16 -4.51
CA VAL A 56 -17.07 -12.16 -5.28
C VAL A 56 -16.57 -12.37 -6.71
N GLY A 57 -16.70 -13.59 -7.21
CA GLY A 57 -16.09 -14.02 -8.47
C GLY A 57 -14.78 -14.76 -8.18
N HIS A 58 -13.83 -14.73 -9.09
CA HIS A 58 -12.58 -15.48 -9.00
C HIS A 58 -11.44 -14.61 -8.43
N LEU A 59 -11.73 -13.84 -7.38
CA LEU A 59 -10.75 -12.92 -6.79
C LEU A 59 -9.70 -13.71 -5.99
N PHE A 60 -8.45 -13.25 -6.03
CA PHE A 60 -7.40 -13.74 -5.15
C PHE A 60 -6.86 -12.61 -4.27
N ILE A 61 -6.83 -12.83 -2.96
CA ILE A 61 -6.16 -11.95 -1.97
C ILE A 61 -5.02 -12.77 -1.39
N ASP A 62 -3.78 -12.31 -1.55
CA ASP A 62 -2.58 -12.97 -1.04
C ASP A 62 -2.01 -12.17 0.14
N GLY A 63 -2.30 -12.66 1.35
CA GLY A 63 -2.00 -12.04 2.64
C GLY A 63 -3.23 -11.66 3.47
N ASP A 64 -2.99 -10.99 4.60
CA ASP A 64 -3.96 -10.81 5.67
C ASP A 64 -5.12 -9.86 5.31
N LEU A 65 -6.31 -10.21 5.78
CA LEU A 65 -7.55 -9.45 5.62
C LEU A 65 -8.11 -9.04 6.98
N GLY A 66 -8.29 -7.74 7.19
CA GLY A 66 -8.93 -7.18 8.38
C GLY A 66 -10.18 -6.38 8.04
N PHE A 67 -11.21 -6.44 8.89
CA PHE A 67 -12.34 -5.54 8.78
C PHE A 67 -12.87 -5.15 10.15
N ALA A 68 -12.87 -3.85 10.45
CA ALA A 68 -13.30 -3.28 11.73
C ALA A 68 -14.78 -2.88 11.74
N GLY A 69 -15.22 -2.22 12.81
CA GLY A 69 -16.58 -1.68 12.96
C GLY A 69 -17.63 -2.78 13.09
N ALA A 70 -18.83 -2.59 12.51
CA ALA A 70 -19.87 -3.62 12.45
C ALA A 70 -19.57 -4.74 11.45
N GLY A 71 -18.29 -4.91 11.09
CA GLY A 71 -17.80 -5.37 9.80
C GLY A 71 -18.29 -6.77 9.42
N ASN A 72 -19.26 -6.80 8.51
CA ASN A 72 -19.64 -8.03 7.82
C ASN A 72 -18.82 -8.15 6.53
N PHE A 73 -18.28 -9.34 6.27
CA PHE A 73 -17.55 -9.65 5.05
C PHE A 73 -18.21 -10.82 4.32
N LEU A 74 -18.59 -10.60 3.05
CA LEU A 74 -19.13 -11.63 2.18
C LEU A 74 -18.08 -12.04 1.15
N ILE A 75 -17.68 -13.31 1.15
CA ILE A 75 -16.82 -13.89 0.12
C ILE A 75 -17.57 -14.94 -0.71
N GLY A 76 -17.38 -14.96 -2.03
CA GLY A 76 -18.06 -15.93 -2.90
C GLY A 76 -17.47 -16.10 -4.29
N GLY A 77 -18.01 -17.06 -5.05
CA GLY A 77 -17.80 -17.20 -6.49
C GLY A 77 -16.44 -17.77 -6.90
N HIS A 78 -15.84 -18.63 -6.08
CA HIS A 78 -14.46 -19.13 -6.16
C HIS A 78 -13.37 -18.12 -5.74
N SER A 79 -13.72 -17.09 -4.98
CA SER A 79 -12.72 -16.18 -4.41
C SER A 79 -11.88 -16.88 -3.33
N ASN A 80 -10.60 -16.56 -3.27
CA ASN A 80 -9.66 -17.14 -2.31
C ASN A 80 -8.93 -16.03 -1.53
N VAL A 81 -8.80 -16.23 -0.22
CA VAL A 81 -7.92 -15.46 0.66
C VAL A 81 -6.81 -16.37 1.17
N ALA A 82 -5.58 -16.06 0.75
CA ALA A 82 -4.35 -16.69 1.15
C ALA A 82 -3.63 -15.94 2.26
N GLY A 83 -4.32 -15.80 3.39
CA GLY A 83 -3.81 -15.15 4.59
C GLY A 83 -4.79 -15.31 5.74
N ASP A 84 -4.43 -14.72 6.88
CA ASP A 84 -5.28 -14.75 8.07
C ASP A 84 -6.38 -13.69 7.98
N VAL A 85 -7.52 -13.96 8.61
CA VAL A 85 -8.69 -13.09 8.62
C VAL A 85 -9.00 -12.65 10.04
N TYR A 86 -9.16 -11.35 10.27
CA TYR A 86 -9.37 -10.77 11.60
C TYR A 86 -10.74 -10.10 11.67
N VAL A 87 -11.54 -10.55 12.64
CA VAL A 87 -12.98 -10.30 12.74
C VAL A 87 -13.30 -9.67 14.11
N PRO A 88 -14.11 -8.59 14.16
CA PRO A 88 -14.53 -7.98 15.42
C PRO A 88 -15.64 -8.85 16.06
N SER A 89 -15.85 -8.71 17.35
CA SER A 89 -16.83 -9.53 18.10
C SER A 89 -18.26 -9.47 17.56
N ASN A 90 -18.63 -8.38 16.89
CA ASN A 90 -19.94 -8.15 16.27
C ASN A 90 -19.95 -8.34 14.74
N GLY A 91 -18.83 -8.75 14.15
CA GLY A 91 -18.66 -8.98 12.73
C GLY A 91 -19.10 -10.38 12.32
N THR A 92 -19.16 -10.62 11.01
CA THR A 92 -19.42 -11.97 10.47
C THR A 92 -18.71 -12.14 9.14
N VAL A 93 -18.05 -13.28 8.96
CA VAL A 93 -17.57 -13.75 7.66
C VAL A 93 -18.59 -14.74 7.09
N LEU A 94 -19.12 -14.43 5.91
CA LEU A 94 -19.99 -15.36 5.17
C LEU A 94 -19.27 -15.81 3.90
N ALA A 95 -18.94 -17.09 3.83
CA ALA A 95 -18.41 -17.73 2.64
C ALA A 95 -19.50 -18.50 1.89
N ILE A 96 -19.64 -18.22 0.60
CA ILE A 96 -20.58 -18.88 -0.31
C ILE A 96 -19.88 -19.33 -1.59
N ASP A 97 -20.56 -20.11 -2.43
CA ASP A 97 -20.16 -20.40 -3.82
C ASP A 97 -18.67 -20.75 -3.98
N HIS A 98 -18.20 -21.75 -3.21
CA HIS A 98 -16.83 -22.28 -3.23
C HIS A 98 -15.70 -21.29 -2.88
N ALA A 99 -16.00 -20.23 -2.12
CA ALA A 99 -14.95 -19.39 -1.55
C ALA A 99 -14.08 -20.18 -0.56
N VAL A 100 -12.79 -19.83 -0.50
CA VAL A 100 -11.78 -20.52 0.32
C VAL A 100 -10.97 -19.51 1.13
N PHE A 101 -10.76 -19.82 2.41
CA PHE A 101 -9.73 -19.23 3.25
C PHE A 101 -8.67 -20.29 3.49
N THR A 102 -7.39 -19.95 3.29
CA THR A 102 -6.30 -20.89 3.57
C THR A 102 -5.57 -20.59 4.89
N GLY A 103 -5.69 -19.36 5.41
CA GLY A 103 -5.24 -18.99 6.75
C GLY A 103 -6.32 -19.21 7.83
N SER A 104 -6.01 -18.72 9.03
CA SER A 104 -6.89 -18.79 10.19
C SER A 104 -7.88 -17.64 10.22
N ILE A 105 -9.03 -17.86 10.85
CA ILE A 105 -9.99 -16.79 11.18
C ILE A 105 -9.88 -16.50 12.68
N PHE A 106 -9.50 -15.27 13.02
CA PHE A 106 -9.40 -14.77 14.38
C PHE A 106 -10.60 -13.89 14.72
N ASP A 107 -11.46 -14.37 15.62
CA ASP A 107 -12.61 -13.62 16.11
C ASP A 107 -12.27 -12.75 17.34
N ASN A 108 -13.16 -11.81 17.67
CA ASN A 108 -13.04 -10.89 18.83
C ASN A 108 -11.76 -10.04 18.81
N GLN A 109 -11.36 -9.58 17.63
CA GLN A 109 -10.16 -8.77 17.42
C GLN A 109 -10.42 -7.27 17.58
N ASP A 110 -11.45 -6.88 18.33
CA ASP A 110 -11.96 -5.50 18.42
C ASP A 110 -10.88 -4.48 18.76
N ALA A 111 -10.10 -4.70 19.82
CA ALA A 111 -9.05 -3.77 20.23
C ALA A 111 -7.95 -3.60 19.19
N LEU A 112 -7.58 -4.70 18.51
CA LEU A 112 -6.58 -4.69 17.45
C LEU A 112 -7.11 -3.91 16.23
N LEU A 113 -8.31 -4.25 15.77
CA LEU A 113 -8.95 -3.64 14.60
C LEU A 113 -9.26 -2.16 14.82
N ASP A 114 -9.72 -1.76 16.01
CA ASP A 114 -9.97 -0.37 16.35
C ASP A 114 -8.67 0.45 16.40
N ASN A 115 -7.56 -0.14 16.84
CA ASN A 115 -6.25 0.51 16.77
C ASN A 115 -5.87 0.83 15.31
N TYR A 116 -5.99 -0.16 14.41
CA TYR A 116 -5.73 0.05 12.97
C TYR A 116 -6.69 1.05 12.31
N VAL A 117 -7.94 1.16 12.78
CA VAL A 117 -8.84 2.24 12.33
C VAL A 117 -8.28 3.61 12.72
N ASN A 118 -7.82 3.77 13.96
CA ASN A 118 -7.26 5.04 14.43
C ASN A 118 -5.96 5.39 13.70
N GLU A 119 -5.08 4.42 13.50
CA GLU A 119 -3.85 4.58 12.72
C GLU A 119 -4.17 4.99 11.28
N ALA A 120 -5.14 4.33 10.63
CA ALA A 120 -5.50 4.66 9.26
C ALA A 120 -6.00 6.10 9.15
N LEU A 121 -6.88 6.53 10.06
CA LEU A 121 -7.39 7.90 10.10
C LEU A 121 -6.27 8.91 10.34
N ALA A 122 -5.42 8.67 11.32
CA ALA A 122 -4.30 9.54 11.66
C ALA A 122 -3.27 9.65 10.52
N ALA A 123 -2.93 8.53 9.86
CA ALA A 123 -2.02 8.49 8.72
C ALA A 123 -2.58 9.24 7.51
N SER A 124 -3.88 9.07 7.20
CA SER A 124 -4.54 9.84 6.14
C SER A 124 -4.52 11.35 6.41
N ASP A 125 -4.83 11.77 7.64
CA ASP A 125 -4.85 13.18 8.00
C ASP A 125 -3.45 13.79 8.01
N TYR A 126 -2.45 13.06 8.52
CA TYR A 126 -1.05 13.48 8.49
C TYR A 126 -0.54 13.59 7.05
N ALA A 127 -0.72 12.55 6.22
CA ALA A 127 -0.31 12.55 4.82
C ALA A 127 -0.94 13.73 4.04
N PHE A 128 -2.21 14.06 4.33
CA PHE A 128 -2.90 15.19 3.72
C PHE A 128 -2.37 16.56 4.19
N SER A 129 -1.81 16.64 5.39
CA SER A 129 -1.21 17.86 5.93
C SER A 129 0.16 18.19 5.34
N LEU A 130 0.83 17.23 4.70
CA LEU A 130 2.13 17.44 4.08
C LEU A 130 2.05 18.48 2.95
N THR A 131 3.02 19.40 2.94
CA THR A 131 3.06 20.47 1.94
C THR A 131 3.45 19.91 0.56
N PRO A 132 2.62 20.12 -0.48
CA PRO A 132 2.94 19.65 -1.83
C PRO A 132 4.21 20.31 -2.36
N ASN A 133 5.10 19.50 -2.94
CA ASN A 133 6.36 19.97 -3.55
C ASN A 133 6.44 19.67 -5.06
N ARG A 134 5.30 19.29 -5.65
CA ARG A 134 5.08 19.20 -7.10
C ARG A 134 3.86 20.03 -7.48
N SER A 135 3.94 20.68 -8.66
CA SER A 135 2.90 21.61 -9.14
C SER A 135 1.67 20.92 -9.75
N ASN A 136 1.73 19.60 -9.98
CA ASN A 136 0.63 18.84 -10.53
C ASN A 136 -0.60 18.93 -9.60
N THR A 137 -1.72 19.39 -10.14
CA THR A 137 -3.00 19.48 -9.41
C THR A 137 -4.03 18.48 -9.93
N SER A 138 -3.75 17.77 -11.03
CA SER A 138 -4.59 16.69 -11.55
C SER A 138 -3.80 15.79 -12.50
N VAL A 139 -4.09 14.50 -12.45
CA VAL A 139 -3.68 13.49 -13.44
C VAL A 139 -4.92 12.97 -14.14
N LYS A 140 -5.03 13.18 -15.45
CA LYS A 140 -6.15 12.70 -16.29
C LYS A 140 -5.61 12.31 -17.65
N ILE A 141 -5.08 11.10 -17.76
CA ILE A 141 -4.47 10.59 -18.99
C ILE A 141 -5.24 9.40 -19.55
N GLY A 142 -5.14 9.20 -20.85
CA GLY A 142 -5.87 8.16 -21.57
C GLY A 142 -5.18 7.72 -22.85
N GLY A 143 -5.71 6.72 -23.54
CA GLY A 143 -5.10 6.24 -24.78
C GLY A 143 -3.75 5.57 -24.48
N HIS A 144 -2.67 6.05 -25.09
CA HIS A 144 -1.29 5.55 -24.86
C HIS A 144 -0.40 6.60 -24.20
N HIS A 145 -0.99 7.60 -23.53
CA HIS A 145 -0.24 8.66 -22.86
C HIS A 145 0.33 8.20 -21.53
N ASN A 146 1.47 8.77 -21.17
CA ASN A 146 2.26 8.42 -20.02
C ASN A 146 2.78 9.69 -19.32
N ILE A 147 2.88 9.63 -17.99
CA ILE A 147 3.46 10.69 -17.15
C ILE A 147 4.44 10.02 -16.20
N THR A 148 5.63 10.60 -16.06
CA THR A 148 6.62 10.21 -15.05
C THR A 148 6.76 11.33 -14.03
N ILE A 149 6.75 10.97 -12.74
CA ILE A 149 7.13 11.87 -11.64
C ILE A 149 8.41 11.31 -11.03
N THR A 150 9.44 12.15 -10.97
CA THR A 150 10.75 11.79 -10.43
C THR A 150 10.92 12.31 -9.00
N GLY A 151 11.66 11.56 -8.18
CA GLY A 151 12.16 11.96 -6.88
C GLY A 151 13.67 11.73 -6.78
N ALA A 152 14.38 12.68 -6.18
CA ALA A 152 15.81 12.55 -5.90
C ALA A 152 16.07 11.55 -4.75
N PRO A 153 17.30 11.04 -4.59
CA PRO A 153 17.66 10.22 -3.42
C PRO A 153 17.38 10.96 -2.11
N GLY A 154 16.69 10.31 -1.16
CA GLY A 154 16.28 10.90 0.11
C GLY A 154 15.13 11.91 0.03
N GLU A 155 14.52 12.12 -1.15
CA GLU A 155 13.39 13.05 -1.31
C GLU A 155 12.07 12.40 -0.92
N THR A 156 11.28 13.10 -0.10
CA THR A 156 9.83 12.84 0.03
C THR A 156 9.09 13.68 -1.01
N VAL A 157 8.55 13.05 -2.04
CA VAL A 157 7.75 13.71 -3.08
C VAL A 157 6.28 13.76 -2.65
N VAL A 158 5.68 14.95 -2.62
CA VAL A 158 4.29 15.15 -2.19
C VAL A 158 3.47 15.82 -3.30
N LEU A 159 2.42 15.14 -3.74
CA LEU A 159 1.46 15.63 -4.73
C LEU A 159 0.09 15.87 -4.07
N SER A 160 -0.55 16.99 -4.42
CA SER A 160 -1.94 17.27 -4.05
C SER A 160 -2.81 17.41 -5.29
N LEU A 161 -3.50 16.32 -5.62
CA LEU A 161 -4.32 16.19 -6.81
C LEU A 161 -5.80 16.35 -6.48
N LYS A 162 -6.54 17.03 -7.36
CA LYS A 162 -7.99 16.95 -7.36
C LYS A 162 -8.45 15.60 -7.90
N ASN A 163 -7.92 15.19 -9.05
CA ASN A 163 -8.30 13.91 -9.68
C ASN A 163 -7.06 13.15 -10.12
N PHE A 164 -7.11 11.83 -9.97
CA PHE A 164 -6.19 10.85 -10.51
C PHE A 164 -6.98 9.84 -11.36
N ILE A 165 -6.87 9.96 -12.68
CA ILE A 165 -7.65 9.15 -13.63
C ILE A 165 -6.75 8.66 -14.74
N LEU A 166 -6.57 7.34 -14.81
CA LEU A 166 -5.92 6.65 -15.92
C LEU A 166 -6.98 5.82 -16.68
N LYS A 167 -6.87 5.73 -18.02
CA LYS A 167 -7.79 4.96 -18.86
C LYS A 167 -7.11 4.48 -20.15
N GLY A 168 -7.68 3.47 -20.80
CA GLY A 168 -7.06 2.93 -22.03
C GLY A 168 -5.78 2.18 -21.66
N ASN A 169 -4.67 2.47 -22.33
CA ASN A 169 -3.34 1.88 -22.12
C ASN A 169 -2.35 2.91 -21.54
N SER A 170 -2.84 3.85 -20.72
CA SER A 170 -2.02 4.94 -20.17
C SER A 170 -1.21 4.51 -18.94
N SER A 171 -0.03 5.09 -18.74
CA SER A 171 0.85 4.80 -17.60
C SER A 171 1.11 6.02 -16.71
N PHE A 172 1.27 5.80 -15.41
CA PHE A 172 1.78 6.79 -14.47
C PHE A 172 2.96 6.19 -13.72
N THR A 173 4.16 6.66 -14.03
CA THR A 173 5.40 6.11 -13.49
C THR A 173 5.92 6.98 -12.37
N LEU A 174 6.27 6.37 -11.25
CA LEU A 174 7.02 7.00 -10.16
C LEU A 174 8.46 6.49 -10.23
N GLU A 175 9.40 7.41 -10.40
CA GLU A 175 10.80 7.09 -10.55
C GLU A 175 11.59 7.70 -9.40
N GLY A 176 12.36 6.87 -8.69
CA GLY A 176 13.19 7.31 -7.59
C GLY A 176 14.26 6.30 -7.26
N THR A 177 14.69 6.31 -6.02
CA THR A 177 15.65 5.36 -5.48
C THR A 177 15.08 4.65 -4.27
N ALA A 178 15.80 3.66 -3.78
CA ALA A 178 15.48 2.97 -2.53
C ALA A 178 15.31 3.89 -1.31
N THR A 179 15.73 5.17 -1.36
CA THR A 179 15.56 6.16 -0.28
C THR A 179 14.51 7.24 -0.60
N THR A 180 13.74 7.09 -1.67
CA THR A 180 12.74 8.07 -2.12
C THR A 180 11.34 7.62 -1.70
N THR A 181 10.53 8.52 -1.18
CA THR A 181 9.14 8.24 -0.77
C THR A 181 8.17 9.11 -1.57
N PHE A 182 7.01 8.57 -1.96
CA PHE A 182 5.96 9.30 -2.67
C PHE A 182 4.65 9.33 -1.89
N ILE A 183 4.12 10.53 -1.63
CA ILE A 183 2.80 10.75 -1.02
C ILE A 183 1.89 11.46 -2.03
N ILE A 184 0.85 10.79 -2.51
CA ILE A 184 -0.09 11.29 -3.50
C ILE A 184 -1.46 11.47 -2.84
N ASN A 185 -1.78 12.70 -2.47
CA ASN A 185 -3.09 13.06 -1.92
C ASN A 185 -4.09 13.31 -3.06
N VAL A 186 -5.27 12.68 -3.02
CA VAL A 186 -6.32 12.82 -4.04
C VAL A 186 -7.66 13.20 -3.40
N SER A 187 -8.14 14.41 -3.65
CA SER A 187 -9.32 14.95 -2.96
C SER A 187 -10.68 14.64 -3.61
N ASN A 188 -10.74 14.32 -4.91
CA ASN A 188 -12.03 14.11 -5.59
C ASN A 188 -12.19 12.73 -6.22
N LYS A 189 -11.41 12.37 -7.25
CA LYS A 189 -11.64 11.12 -7.99
C LYS A 189 -10.36 10.35 -8.20
N PHE A 190 -10.36 9.08 -7.82
CA PHE A 190 -9.33 8.10 -8.13
C PHE A 190 -9.92 7.00 -9.02
N SER A 191 -9.35 6.75 -10.19
CA SER A 191 -9.83 5.72 -11.10
C SER A 191 -8.73 5.19 -12.04
N LEU A 192 -8.54 3.87 -12.02
CA LEU A 192 -7.84 3.11 -13.07
C LEU A 192 -8.85 2.30 -13.90
N LYS A 193 -8.68 2.29 -15.22
CA LYS A 193 -9.56 1.60 -16.18
C LYS A 193 -8.80 1.13 -17.42
N GLY A 194 -9.36 0.16 -18.15
CA GLY A 194 -8.69 -0.39 -19.33
C GLY A 194 -7.47 -1.19 -18.91
N ASN A 195 -6.36 -1.05 -19.63
CA ASN A 195 -5.05 -1.60 -19.30
C ASN A 195 -4.11 -0.50 -18.76
N SER A 196 -4.63 0.39 -17.91
CA SER A 196 -3.81 1.46 -17.32
C SER A 196 -2.95 0.93 -16.18
N HIS A 197 -1.79 1.52 -15.99
CA HIS A 197 -0.77 1.02 -15.07
C HIS A 197 -0.18 2.17 -14.24
N ILE A 198 0.12 1.87 -12.98
CA ILE A 198 1.01 2.65 -12.13
C ILE A 198 2.27 1.82 -11.98
N ASP A 199 3.42 2.37 -12.38
CA ASP A 199 4.69 1.64 -12.37
C ASP A 199 5.66 2.29 -11.40
N LEU A 200 6.40 1.46 -10.68
CA LEU A 200 7.47 1.88 -9.79
C LEU A 200 8.83 1.59 -10.41
N ALA A 201 9.65 2.62 -10.57
CA ALA A 201 11.01 2.51 -11.09
C ALA A 201 12.02 2.87 -9.98
N GLY A 202 12.76 1.88 -9.50
CA GLY A 202 13.74 2.05 -8.42
C GLY A 202 13.13 2.20 -7.03
N LEU A 203 11.85 1.83 -6.87
CA LEU A 203 11.07 1.94 -5.63
C LEU A 203 10.44 0.59 -5.27
N GLN A 204 10.05 0.45 -4.01
CA GLN A 204 9.18 -0.60 -3.49
C GLN A 204 7.77 -0.07 -3.22
N TRP A 205 6.80 -0.97 -3.11
CA TRP A 205 5.39 -0.61 -2.93
C TRP A 205 5.14 0.16 -1.61
N ASN A 206 5.85 -0.20 -0.53
CA ASN A 206 5.75 0.48 0.78
C ASN A 206 6.39 1.88 0.78
N GLN A 207 7.02 2.31 -0.32
CA GLN A 207 7.55 3.67 -0.49
C GLN A 207 6.55 4.63 -1.13
N VAL A 208 5.34 4.15 -1.46
CA VAL A 208 4.35 4.92 -2.20
C VAL A 208 2.98 4.85 -1.53
N LEU A 209 2.46 6.00 -1.12
CA LEU A 209 1.13 6.15 -0.57
C LEU A 209 0.23 6.98 -1.48
N PHE A 210 -0.87 6.38 -1.95
CA PHE A 210 -2.00 7.06 -2.54
C PHE A 210 -3.10 7.27 -1.49
N ASN A 211 -3.21 8.50 -0.98
CA ASN A 211 -4.17 8.87 0.04
C ASN A 211 -5.39 9.59 -0.57
N VAL A 212 -6.52 8.89 -0.69
CA VAL A 212 -7.77 9.43 -1.22
C VAL A 212 -8.66 9.98 -0.10
N VAL A 213 -8.60 11.29 0.08
CA VAL A 213 -9.17 12.00 1.23
C VAL A 213 -10.63 12.42 1.05
N GLY A 214 -11.30 12.64 2.17
CA GLY A 214 -12.67 13.15 2.24
C GLY A 214 -13.75 12.20 1.73
N ALA A 215 -15.02 12.61 1.86
CA ALA A 215 -16.14 11.88 1.26
C ALA A 215 -16.18 12.10 -0.27
N GLY A 216 -16.81 11.19 -1.01
CA GLY A 216 -16.97 11.38 -2.44
C GLY A 216 -17.31 10.12 -3.22
N HIS A 217 -16.94 10.14 -4.51
CA HIS A 217 -17.10 8.98 -5.38
C HIS A 217 -16.25 7.80 -4.90
N ARG A 218 -16.67 6.60 -5.31
CA ARG A 218 -15.88 5.38 -5.09
C ARG A 218 -14.54 5.50 -5.81
N VAL A 219 -13.51 5.01 -5.16
CA VAL A 219 -12.22 4.71 -5.76
C VAL A 219 -12.40 3.46 -6.62
N LEU A 220 -11.90 3.49 -7.86
CA LEU A 220 -12.14 2.41 -8.82
C LEU A 220 -10.82 1.89 -9.39
N LEU A 221 -10.57 0.60 -9.25
CA LEU A 221 -9.58 -0.16 -10.00
C LEU A 221 -10.34 -1.13 -10.90
N GLY A 222 -10.10 -1.10 -12.21
CA GLY A 222 -10.99 -1.77 -13.16
C GLY A 222 -10.36 -2.11 -14.51
N GLY A 223 -10.98 -3.05 -15.23
CA GLY A 223 -10.39 -3.56 -16.47
C GLY A 223 -9.25 -4.50 -16.13
N ASN A 224 -8.12 -4.37 -16.82
CA ASN A 224 -6.87 -5.08 -16.57
C ASN A 224 -5.83 -4.07 -16.06
N SER A 225 -6.24 -3.20 -15.14
CA SER A 225 -5.33 -2.16 -14.63
C SER A 225 -4.39 -2.73 -13.58
N THR A 226 -3.19 -2.15 -13.50
CA THR A 226 -2.19 -2.49 -12.48
C THR A 226 -2.00 -1.29 -11.56
N PHE A 227 -2.01 -1.56 -10.26
CA PHE A 227 -1.72 -0.60 -9.21
C PHE A 227 -0.56 -1.14 -8.35
N GLU A 228 0.43 -0.30 -8.09
CA GLU A 228 1.53 -0.59 -7.19
C GLU A 228 1.61 0.50 -6.11
N GLY A 229 1.66 0.08 -4.84
CA GLY A 229 1.75 0.97 -3.68
C GLY A 229 0.72 0.69 -2.59
N MET A 230 0.56 1.64 -1.68
CA MET A 230 -0.51 1.66 -0.67
C MET A 230 -1.66 2.56 -1.12
N LEU A 231 -2.90 2.06 -1.05
CA LEU A 231 -4.10 2.83 -1.40
C LEU A 231 -5.02 3.00 -0.20
N MET A 232 -5.03 4.21 0.35
CA MET A 232 -5.91 4.59 1.46
C MET A 232 -7.13 5.37 0.97
N ALA A 233 -8.31 4.99 1.43
CA ALA A 233 -9.57 5.69 1.13
C ALA A 233 -10.55 5.56 2.31
N ASN A 234 -10.13 6.05 3.47
CA ASN A 234 -10.77 5.82 4.78
C ASN A 234 -12.23 6.26 4.86
N ASN A 235 -12.66 7.20 4.02
CA ASN A 235 -14.03 7.72 3.97
C ASN A 235 -14.80 7.25 2.71
N ARG A 236 -14.25 6.28 1.96
CA ARG A 236 -14.78 5.88 0.65
C ARG A 236 -14.78 4.38 0.47
N THR A 237 -15.56 3.93 -0.53
CA THR A 237 -15.49 2.54 -0.99
C THR A 237 -14.41 2.41 -2.05
N ILE A 238 -13.50 1.46 -1.88
CA ILE A 238 -12.62 0.97 -2.93
C ILE A 238 -13.32 -0.17 -3.66
N ARG A 239 -13.42 -0.05 -4.99
CA ARG A 239 -13.99 -1.07 -5.86
C ARG A 239 -12.91 -1.59 -6.80
N VAL A 240 -12.59 -2.87 -6.68
CA VAL A 240 -11.78 -3.62 -7.64
C VAL A 240 -12.74 -4.41 -8.53
N LYS A 241 -12.57 -4.35 -9.86
CA LYS A 241 -13.42 -5.09 -10.80
C LYS A 241 -12.67 -5.56 -12.05
N GLY A 242 -13.17 -6.61 -12.69
CA GLY A 242 -12.51 -7.18 -13.87
C GLY A 242 -11.28 -7.95 -13.43
N ASP A 243 -10.18 -7.79 -14.15
CA ASP A 243 -8.92 -8.51 -13.94
C ASP A 243 -7.82 -7.54 -13.46
N ALA A 244 -8.22 -6.54 -12.66
CA ALA A 244 -7.29 -5.56 -12.11
C ALA A 244 -6.37 -6.20 -11.06
N THR A 245 -5.11 -5.81 -11.07
CA THR A 245 -4.08 -6.30 -10.15
C THR A 245 -3.61 -5.17 -9.25
N VAL A 246 -3.50 -5.46 -7.96
CA VAL A 246 -2.96 -4.57 -6.94
C VAL A 246 -1.78 -5.27 -6.29
N SER A 247 -0.62 -4.63 -6.31
CA SER A 247 0.60 -5.06 -5.64
C SER A 247 0.90 -4.07 -4.52
N GLY A 248 0.59 -4.46 -3.29
CA GLY A 248 0.69 -3.64 -2.09
C GLY A 248 -0.55 -3.75 -1.23
N GLU A 249 -0.99 -2.63 -0.67
CA GLU A 249 -2.03 -2.59 0.37
C GLU A 249 -3.26 -1.76 -0.04
N ILE A 250 -4.44 -2.21 0.40
CA ILE A 250 -5.70 -1.48 0.23
C ILE A 250 -6.39 -1.25 1.59
N ILE A 251 -6.46 0.01 2.01
CA ILE A 251 -7.20 0.44 3.21
C ILE A 251 -8.41 1.27 2.78
N ALA A 252 -9.62 0.87 3.16
CA ALA A 252 -10.84 1.57 2.74
C ALA A 252 -11.88 1.64 3.85
N ASN A 253 -12.82 2.59 3.74
CA ASN A 253 -14.04 2.48 4.54
C ASN A 253 -14.78 1.16 4.28
N ARG A 254 -14.82 0.77 3.01
CA ARG A 254 -15.48 -0.45 2.54
C ARG A 254 -14.82 -0.99 1.29
N LEU A 255 -14.71 -2.31 1.19
CA LEU A 255 -14.18 -3.01 0.03
C LEU A 255 -15.31 -3.60 -0.82
N LYS A 256 -15.21 -3.46 -2.13
CA LYS A 256 -16.08 -4.13 -3.12
C LYS A 256 -15.24 -4.74 -4.23
N LEU A 257 -14.79 -5.96 -4.00
CA LEU A 257 -13.89 -6.68 -4.88
C LEU A 257 -14.73 -7.64 -5.72
N LYS A 258 -14.65 -7.54 -7.06
CA LYS A 258 -15.46 -8.33 -7.98
C LYS A 258 -14.66 -8.80 -9.20
N GLY A 259 -15.01 -9.93 -9.79
CA GLY A 259 -14.36 -10.40 -11.01
C GLY A 259 -13.19 -11.32 -10.69
N SER A 260 -12.09 -11.23 -11.44
CA SER A 260 -10.93 -12.13 -11.32
C SER A 260 -9.66 -11.33 -10.96
N GLY A 261 -9.82 -10.24 -10.22
CA GLY A 261 -8.70 -9.40 -9.81
C GLY A 261 -7.83 -10.06 -8.74
N HIS A 262 -6.62 -9.51 -8.59
CA HIS A 262 -5.63 -9.95 -7.62
C HIS A 262 -5.24 -8.80 -6.70
N VAL A 263 -5.17 -9.06 -5.40
CA VAL A 263 -4.54 -8.16 -4.43
C VAL A 263 -3.43 -8.96 -3.78
N LEU A 264 -2.19 -8.55 -4.03
CA LEU A 264 -0.99 -9.26 -3.61
C LEU A 264 -0.24 -8.38 -2.64
N HIS A 265 0.16 -8.92 -1.49
CA HIS A 265 1.02 -8.23 -0.55
C HIS A 265 2.48 -8.68 -0.75
N PRO A 266 3.30 -7.90 -1.48
CA PRO A 266 4.64 -8.33 -1.83
C PRO A 266 5.54 -8.34 -0.60
N SER A 267 6.40 -9.36 -0.49
CA SER A 267 7.43 -9.36 0.54
C SER A 267 8.31 -8.11 0.43
N ILE A 268 8.58 -7.47 1.56
CA ILE A 268 9.56 -6.39 1.65
C ILE A 268 10.94 -7.01 1.55
N VAL A 269 11.58 -6.89 0.38
CA VAL A 269 12.93 -7.43 0.16
C VAL A 269 13.93 -6.33 0.48
N SER A 270 14.75 -6.47 1.52
CA SER A 270 15.91 -5.56 1.68
C SER A 270 16.86 -5.74 0.48
N GLN A 271 17.00 -4.70 -0.36
CA GLN A 271 17.93 -4.68 -1.51
C GLN A 271 19.31 -4.08 -1.17
#